data_AF-X0T2Q2-F1
#
_entry.id   AF-X0T2Q2-F1
#
_cell.length_a   1.000
_cell.length_b   1.000
_cell.length_c   1.000
_cell.angle_alpha   90.00
_cell.angle_beta   90.00
_cell.angle_gamma   90.00
#
_symmetry.space_group_name_H-M   'P 1'
#
loop_
_entity.id
_entity.type
_entity.pdbx_description
1 polymer ?
#
loop_
_entity_poly.entity_id
_entity_poly.type
_entity_poly.pdbx_seq_one_letter_code
_entity_poly.pdbx_strand_id
1 'polypeptide(L)'
;PCAFILIGLFEVWVKKEVIEKHLGEESGIRGYIWAMLLAGTIAGGLLVAFPIAYSLYNKRAKLSIVFTYIGAAAICRVPMTLYEASFMGVKFTMIRLLISLPLVIITSILLGDYLTKRNY
;
A
#
# COMPACT_ATOMS: atom_id res chain seq x y z
N PRO A 1 19.58 -9.65 2.99
CA PRO A 1 19.36 -10.98 3.60
C PRO A 1 17.98 -11.15 4.25
N CYS A 2 17.64 -10.37 5.29
CA CYS A 2 16.35 -10.52 6.01
C CYS A 2 15.11 -10.14 5.17
N ALA A 3 15.25 -9.16 4.28
CA ALA A 3 14.17 -8.75 3.38
C ALA A 3 13.68 -9.91 2.48
N PHE A 4 14.60 -10.74 1.96
CA PHE A 4 14.25 -11.91 1.14
C PHE A 4 13.55 -13.02 1.93
N ILE A 5 13.90 -13.19 3.20
CA ILE A 5 13.23 -14.15 4.09
C ILE A 5 11.79 -13.68 4.40
N LEU A 6 11.60 -12.38 4.62
CA LEU A 6 10.27 -11.78 4.78
C LEU A 6 9.42 -11.92 3.50
N ILE A 7 10.01 -11.81 2.31
CA ILE A 7 9.33 -12.09 1.04
C ILE A 7 8.79 -13.50 1.02
N GLY A 8 9.64 -14.49 1.28
CA GLY A 8 9.23 -15.91 1.28
C GLY A 8 8.17 -16.21 2.35
N LEU A 9 8.30 -15.64 3.55
CA LEU A 9 7.32 -15.82 4.62
C LEU A 9 5.97 -15.21 4.26
N PHE A 10 5.95 -13.98 3.71
CA PHE A 10 4.72 -13.30 3.31
C PHE A 10 4.07 -13.98 2.09
N GLU A 11 4.88 -14.50 1.17
CA GLU A 11 4.44 -15.23 -0.01
C GLU A 11 3.70 -16.53 0.37
N VAL A 12 4.20 -17.24 1.40
CA VAL A 12 3.59 -18.44 2.00
C VAL A 12 2.41 -18.10 2.91
N TRP A 13 2.47 -16.99 3.66
CA TRP A 13 1.46 -16.63 4.65
C TRP A 13 0.17 -16.06 4.04
N VAL A 14 0.25 -15.28 2.95
CA VAL A 14 -0.93 -14.72 2.29
C VAL A 14 -1.33 -15.55 1.08
N LYS A 15 -2.42 -16.32 1.18
CA LYS A 15 -2.94 -17.12 0.07
C LYS A 15 -3.34 -16.25 -1.11
N LYS A 16 -2.96 -16.66 -2.33
CA LYS A 16 -3.27 -15.96 -3.59
C LYS A 16 -4.77 -15.71 -3.76
N GLU A 17 -5.60 -16.69 -3.40
CA GLU A 17 -7.07 -16.60 -3.49
C GLU A 17 -7.66 -15.47 -2.64
N VAL A 18 -7.06 -15.15 -1.48
CA VAL A 18 -7.53 -14.06 -0.61
C VAL A 18 -7.21 -12.71 -1.23
N ILE A 19 -6.02 -12.58 -1.84
CA ILE A 19 -5.60 -11.36 -2.55
C ILE A 19 -6.45 -11.15 -3.78
N GLU A 20 -6.64 -12.17 -4.61
CA GLU A 20 -7.42 -12.07 -5.84
C GLU A 20 -8.88 -11.68 -5.53
N LYS A 21 -9.47 -12.26 -4.47
CA LYS A 21 -10.84 -11.93 -4.04
C LYS A 21 -11.00 -10.53 -3.44
N HIS A 22 -10.02 -10.02 -2.68
CA HIS A 22 -10.16 -8.76 -1.93
C HIS A 22 -9.39 -7.58 -2.52
N LEU A 23 -8.45 -7.84 -3.43
CA LEU A 23 -7.52 -6.84 -4.01
C LEU A 23 -7.42 -7.00 -5.54
N GLY A 24 -8.16 -7.94 -6.15
CA GLY A 24 -8.29 -8.10 -7.60
C GLY A 24 -9.25 -7.08 -8.23
N GLU A 25 -9.54 -7.26 -9.51
CA GLU A 25 -10.36 -6.33 -10.33
C GLU A 25 -11.77 -6.10 -9.76
N GLU A 26 -12.36 -7.12 -9.14
CA GLU A 26 -13.71 -7.04 -8.55
C GLU A 26 -13.76 -6.40 -7.15
N SER A 27 -12.62 -6.04 -6.55
CA SER A 27 -12.60 -5.57 -5.16
C SER A 27 -13.16 -4.15 -4.93
N GLY A 28 -13.35 -3.39 -6.00
CA GLY A 28 -13.93 -2.03 -5.96
C GLY A 28 -13.24 -1.13 -4.92
N ILE A 29 -14.01 -0.34 -4.18
CA ILE A 29 -13.52 0.59 -3.16
C ILE A 29 -12.95 -0.16 -1.93
N ARG A 30 -13.44 -1.37 -1.65
CA ARG A 30 -13.00 -2.17 -0.49
C ARG A 30 -11.54 -2.58 -0.59
N GLY A 31 -11.02 -2.79 -1.80
CA GLY A 31 -9.61 -3.10 -2.03
C GLY A 31 -8.65 -2.01 -1.56
N TYR A 32 -9.01 -0.73 -1.72
CA TYR A 32 -8.18 0.39 -1.27
C TYR A 32 -8.08 0.46 0.26
N ILE A 33 -9.17 0.13 0.96
CA ILE A 33 -9.19 0.08 2.43
C ILE A 33 -8.29 -1.06 2.93
N TRP A 34 -8.41 -2.24 2.33
CA TRP A 34 -7.55 -3.39 2.65
C TRP A 34 -6.07 -3.10 2.38
N ALA A 35 -5.76 -2.46 1.26
CA ALA A 35 -4.40 -2.03 0.91
C ALA A 35 -3.83 -1.04 1.93
N MET A 36 -4.62 -0.08 2.40
CA MET A 36 -4.20 0.86 3.46
C MET A 36 -3.92 0.16 4.79
N LEU A 37 -4.78 -0.78 5.19
CA LEU A 37 -4.57 -1.55 6.42
C LEU A 37 -3.29 -2.39 6.34
N LEU A 38 -3.10 -3.10 5.21
CA LEU A 38 -1.87 -3.85 4.94
C LEU A 38 -0.63 -2.93 4.97
N ALA A 39 -0.70 -1.77 4.33
CA ALA A 39 0.38 -0.81 4.31
C ALA A 39 0.72 -0.28 5.72
N GLY A 40 -0.29 -0.03 6.55
CA GLY A 40 -0.11 0.44 7.93
C GLY A 40 0.55 -0.59 8.84
N THR A 41 0.37 -1.89 8.58
CA THR A 41 1.04 -2.96 9.36
C THR A 41 2.54 -3.09 9.07
N ILE A 42 3.04 -2.45 8.01
CA ILE A 42 4.44 -2.60 7.59
C ILE A 42 5.30 -1.55 8.27
N ALA A 43 5.93 -1.97 9.36
CA ALA A 43 6.88 -1.17 10.13
C ALA A 43 8.33 -1.21 9.57
N GLY A 44 8.50 -1.39 8.25
CA GLY A 44 9.81 -1.61 7.60
C GLY A 44 10.24 -0.54 6.58
N GLY A 45 9.39 0.44 6.30
CA GLY A 45 9.62 1.43 5.24
C GLY A 45 9.45 0.88 3.82
N LEU A 46 9.62 1.76 2.83
CA LEU A 46 9.39 1.47 1.40
C LEU A 46 10.12 0.24 0.88
N LEU A 47 11.34 -0.03 1.35
CA LEU A 47 12.14 -1.19 0.92
C LEU A 47 11.48 -2.54 1.26
N VAL A 48 10.69 -2.61 2.33
CA VAL A 48 9.92 -3.82 2.72
C VAL A 48 8.55 -3.83 2.04
N ALA A 49 8.01 -2.65 1.70
CA ALA A 49 6.76 -2.55 0.96
C ALA A 49 6.89 -3.04 -0.49
N PHE A 50 7.99 -2.73 -1.19
CA PHE A 50 8.19 -3.09 -2.60
C PHE A 50 8.07 -4.60 -2.89
N PRO A 51 8.70 -5.50 -2.10
CA PRO A 51 8.58 -6.92 -2.37
C PRO A 51 7.18 -7.49 -2.13
N ILE A 52 6.47 -6.96 -1.14
CA ILE A 52 5.08 -7.35 -0.90
C ILE A 52 4.19 -6.81 -2.03
N ALA A 53 4.44 -5.59 -2.51
CA ALA A 53 3.78 -5.02 -3.69
C ALA A 53 4.01 -5.89 -4.94
N TYR A 54 5.22 -6.40 -5.12
CA TYR A 54 5.53 -7.34 -6.19
C TYR A 54 4.75 -8.66 -6.04
N SER A 55 4.67 -9.23 -4.83
CA SER A 55 3.86 -10.42 -4.55
C SER A 55 2.37 -10.19 -4.82
N LEU A 56 1.84 -9.02 -4.43
CA LEU A 56 0.46 -8.58 -4.73
C LEU A 56 0.20 -8.53 -6.23
N TYR A 57 1.09 -7.90 -7.00
CA TYR A 57 0.99 -7.83 -8.46
C TYR A 57 1.02 -9.24 -9.09
N ASN A 58 1.94 -10.11 -8.66
CA ASN A 58 2.03 -11.48 -9.17
C ASN A 58 0.81 -12.35 -8.82
N LYS A 59 0.07 -11.97 -7.77
CA LYS A 59 -1.19 -12.58 -7.33
C LYS A 59 -2.44 -11.92 -7.95
N ARG A 60 -2.29 -11.23 -9.10
CA ARG A 60 -3.36 -10.54 -9.86
C ARG A 60 -4.10 -9.44 -9.08
N ALA A 61 -3.42 -8.77 -8.14
CA ALA A 61 -3.99 -7.56 -7.57
C ALA A 61 -4.07 -6.45 -8.64
N LYS A 62 -5.13 -5.62 -8.58
CA LYS A 62 -5.28 -4.47 -9.48
C LYS A 62 -4.09 -3.52 -9.32
N LEU A 63 -3.51 -3.04 -10.42
CA LEU A 63 -2.38 -2.10 -10.41
C LEU A 63 -2.64 -0.88 -9.52
N SER A 64 -3.83 -0.28 -9.62
CA SER A 64 -4.24 0.86 -8.77
C SER A 64 -4.14 0.56 -7.26
N ILE A 65 -4.42 -0.69 -6.86
CA ILE A 65 -4.38 -1.13 -5.46
C ILE A 65 -2.94 -1.34 -5.02
N VAL A 66 -2.09 -1.90 -5.88
CA VAL A 66 -0.64 -2.02 -5.63
C VAL A 66 0.00 -0.64 -5.44
N PHE A 67 -0.32 0.33 -6.29
CA PHE A 67 0.15 1.71 -6.14
C PHE A 67 -0.37 2.37 -4.87
N THR A 68 -1.65 2.17 -4.54
CA THR A 68 -2.23 2.68 -3.30
C THR A 68 -1.50 2.13 -2.09
N TYR A 69 -1.22 0.83 -2.09
CA TYR A 69 -0.50 0.16 -1.02
C TYR A 69 0.93 0.72 -0.86
N ILE A 70 1.68 0.90 -1.96
CA ILE A 70 3.03 1.49 -1.90
C ILE A 70 2.98 2.93 -1.39
N GLY A 71 2.06 3.74 -1.91
CA GLY A 71 1.90 5.14 -1.50
C GLY A 71 1.46 5.27 -0.04
N ALA A 72 0.52 4.43 0.41
CA ALA A 72 0.10 4.37 1.80
C ALA A 72 1.27 3.95 2.71
N ALA A 73 2.09 2.96 2.30
CA ALA A 73 3.26 2.53 3.07
C ALA A 73 4.36 3.61 3.13
N ALA A 74 4.44 4.47 2.11
CA ALA A 74 5.33 5.62 2.10
C ALA A 74 4.89 6.74 3.08
N ILE A 75 3.58 6.96 3.20
CA ILE A 75 3.00 8.02 4.04
C ILE A 75 2.83 7.57 5.50
N CYS A 76 2.29 6.37 5.74
CA CYS A 76 2.01 5.81 7.05
C CYS A 76 3.27 5.25 7.72
N ARG A 77 4.29 6.09 7.88
CA ARG A 77 5.50 5.72 8.63
C ARG A 77 5.32 6.10 10.08
N VAL A 78 4.84 5.15 10.89
CA VAL A 78 4.59 5.34 12.33
C VAL A 78 5.70 6.11 13.05
N PRO A 79 7.01 5.79 12.87
CA PRO A 79 8.06 6.54 13.55
C PRO A 79 8.14 8.00 13.08
N MET A 80 8.05 8.23 11.77
CA MET A 80 8.16 9.57 11.18
C MET A 80 6.97 10.44 11.54
N THR A 81 5.74 9.91 11.49
CA THR A 81 4.54 10.64 11.92
C THR A 81 4.56 10.93 13.42
N LEU A 82 5.13 10.05 14.25
CA LEU A 82 5.33 10.33 15.67
C LEU A 82 6.32 11.48 15.90
N TYR A 83 7.45 11.46 15.17
CA TYR A 83 8.43 12.55 15.23
C TYR A 83 7.80 13.87 14.78
N GLU A 84 7.08 13.87 13.67
CA GLU A 84 6.40 15.05 13.16
C GLU A 84 5.34 15.58 14.14
N ALA A 85 4.55 14.69 14.73
CA ALA A 85 3.55 15.07 15.74
C ALA A 85 4.21 15.66 17.00
N SER A 86 5.40 15.19 17.36
CA SER A 86 6.16 15.68 18.52
C SER A 86 6.79 17.06 18.26
N PHE A 87 7.26 17.34 17.03
CA PHE A 87 7.92 18.60 16.69
C PHE A 87 6.97 19.69 16.15
N MET A 88 6.01 19.32 15.28
CA MET A 88 5.10 20.25 14.60
C MET A 88 3.66 20.23 15.17
N GLY A 89 3.37 19.29 16.07
CA GLY A 89 2.07 19.13 16.70
C GLY A 89 1.12 18.18 15.97
N VAL A 90 0.33 17.43 16.75
CA VAL A 90 -0.59 16.39 16.27
C VAL A 90 -1.62 16.92 15.25
N LYS A 91 -2.08 18.16 15.40
CA LYS A 91 -3.06 18.78 14.49
C LYS A 91 -2.52 18.86 13.06
N PHE A 92 -1.26 19.27 12.90
CA PHE A 92 -0.61 19.36 11.58
C PHE A 92 -0.45 17.98 10.95
N THR A 93 0.06 17.01 11.71
CA THR A 93 0.24 15.63 11.23
C THR A 93 -1.07 14.98 10.81
N MET A 94 -2.15 15.19 11.58
CA MET A 94 -3.46 14.63 11.24
C MET A 94 -4.00 15.23 9.93
N ILE A 95 -3.94 16.57 9.78
CA ILE A 95 -4.37 17.24 8.55
C ILE A 95 -3.55 16.72 7.35
N ARG A 96 -2.23 16.59 7.51
CA ARG A 96 -1.34 16.06 6.48
C ARG A 96 -1.75 14.66 6.05
N LEU A 97 -1.98 13.75 6.99
CA LEU A 97 -2.39 12.37 6.71
C LEU A 97 -3.75 12.32 6.01
N LEU A 98 -4.71 13.10 6.50
CA LEU A 98 -6.08 13.13 5.99
C LEU A 98 -6.16 13.70 4.57
N ILE A 99 -5.24 14.60 4.19
CA ILE A 99 -5.13 15.13 2.83
C ILE A 99 -4.28 14.22 1.94
N SER A 100 -3.19 13.67 2.46
CA SER A 100 -2.23 12.88 1.66
C SER A 100 -2.77 11.51 1.28
N LEU A 101 -3.54 10.86 2.15
CA LEU A 101 -4.17 9.56 1.87
C LEU A 101 -5.12 9.60 0.66
N PRO A 102 -6.13 10.48 0.59
CA PRO A 102 -7.01 10.55 -0.57
C PRO A 102 -6.27 11.00 -1.83
N LEU A 103 -5.28 11.89 -1.72
CA LEU A 103 -4.45 12.30 -2.86
C LEU A 103 -3.69 11.11 -3.46
N VAL A 104 -3.13 10.24 -2.61
CA VAL A 104 -2.45 9.01 -3.05
C VAL A 104 -3.41 8.02 -3.67
N ILE A 105 -4.62 7.85 -3.12
CA ILE A 105 -5.62 6.96 -3.71
C ILE A 105 -6.01 7.44 -5.11
N ILE A 106 -6.30 8.74 -5.27
CA ILE A 106 -6.68 9.33 -6.56
C ILE A 106 -5.56 9.15 -7.59
N THR A 107 -4.33 9.51 -7.24
CA THR A 107 -3.17 9.35 -8.14
C THR A 107 -2.90 7.89 -8.48
N SER A 108 -3.08 6.97 -7.54
CA SER A 108 -2.93 5.53 -7.77
C SER A 108 -4.01 4.96 -8.68
N ILE A 109 -5.26 5.42 -8.55
CA ILE A 109 -6.35 5.07 -9.47
C ILE A 109 -6.00 5.52 -10.88
N LEU A 110 -5.63 6.80 -11.04
CA LEU A 110 -5.27 7.38 -12.33
C LEU A 110 -4.09 6.66 -12.97
N LEU A 111 -3.02 6.37 -12.20
CA LEU A 111 -1.86 5.64 -12.70
C LEU A 111 -2.22 4.21 -13.11
N GLY A 112 -2.99 3.51 -12.27
CA GLY A 112 -3.40 2.14 -12.55
C GLY A 112 -4.26 2.06 -13.81
N ASP A 113 -5.27 2.92 -13.95
CA ASP A 113 -6.13 2.96 -15.14
C ASP A 113 -5.33 3.38 -16.39
N TYR A 114 -4.35 4.29 -16.26
CA TYR A 114 -3.46 4.68 -17.35
C TYR A 114 -2.57 3.52 -17.84
N LEU A 115 -2.01 2.74 -16.91
CA LEU A 115 -1.16 1.60 -17.22
C LEU A 115 -1.95 0.41 -17.76
N THR A 116 -3.14 0.13 -17.21
CA THR A 116 -4.04 -0.91 -17.73
C THR A 116 -4.48 -0.60 -19.16
N LYS A 117 -4.75 0.68 -19.49
CA LYS A 117 -5.01 1.09 -20.89
C LYS A 117 -3.85 0.84 -21.84
N ARG A 118 -2.62 0.73 -21.34
CA ARG A 118 -1.41 0.40 -22.12
C ARG A 118 -1.07 -1.09 -22.16
N ASN A 119 -1.95 -1.98 -21.68
CA ASN A 119 -1.74 -3.45 -21.65
C ASN A 119 -0.48 -3.88 -20.86
N TYR A 120 -0.20 -3.21 -19.74
CA TYR A 120 0.68 -3.72 -18.67
C TYR A 120 -0.10 -4.54 -17.63
#